data_AF-A0A6A5GPC5-F1
#
_entry.id   AF-A0A6A5GPC5-F1
#
_cell.length_a   1.000
_cell.length_b   1.000
_cell.length_c   1.000
_cell.angle_alpha   90.00
_cell.angle_beta   90.00
_cell.angle_gamma   90.00
#
_symmetry.space_group_name_H-M   'P 1'
#
loop_
_entity.id
_entity.type
_entity.pdbx_description
1 polymer ?
#
loop_
_entity_poly.entity_id
_entity_poly.type
_entity_poly.pdbx_seq_one_letter_code
_entity_poly.pdbx_strand_id
1 'polypeptide(L)'
;MFKSLVFVSFLAVALASPIDSGYVSTIEEMFNPENESAVCKEESEKFKQCFEVLKEEAQQYSDEPRFPTREEINQSIVEIRQAVECAGEVTCKKLKLTVYIMETAAYAMEQIFGEGYSCLDEQNLKAGLVFCFQSEARMEEVQAGGIEALASKMKPIAKCITGWQDCETKEKNAFYKGAMALADFAEVAMKVAHGVQTKQLGYIETFDKKFNRADFDNLEL
;
A
#
# COMPACT_ATOMS: atom_id res chain seq x y z
N MET A 1 -9.63 11.17 -12.57
CA MET A 1 -9.74 10.49 -11.27
C MET A 1 -8.98 9.16 -11.08
N PHE A 2 -8.30 8.55 -12.05
CA PHE A 2 -7.50 7.33 -11.77
C PHE A 2 -6.08 7.45 -12.31
N LYS A 3 -5.42 8.61 -12.19
CA LYS A 3 -3.98 8.71 -12.52
C LYS A 3 -3.10 7.86 -11.62
N SER A 4 -3.60 7.59 -10.42
CA SER A 4 -3.44 6.30 -9.79
C SER A 4 -4.40 6.14 -8.61
N LEU A 5 -5.73 6.22 -8.77
CA LEU A 5 -6.54 5.54 -7.74
C LEU A 5 -6.08 4.06 -7.84
N VAL A 6 -5.80 3.29 -6.81
CA VAL A 6 -4.81 2.20 -6.75
C VAL A 6 -3.48 2.71 -6.21
N PHE A 7 -2.54 3.38 -6.89
CA PHE A 7 -1.31 3.83 -6.18
C PHE A 7 -1.52 5.01 -5.22
N VAL A 8 -2.18 6.08 -5.66
CA VAL A 8 -2.83 7.13 -4.86
C VAL A 8 -4.03 6.59 -4.10
N SER A 9 -4.76 5.52 -4.45
CA SER A 9 -5.71 4.94 -3.45
C SER A 9 -5.03 4.05 -2.43
N PHE A 10 -3.84 3.55 -2.67
CA PHE A 10 -3.08 2.77 -1.72
C PHE A 10 -2.36 3.76 -0.82
N LEU A 11 -1.63 4.74 -1.37
CA LEU A 11 -1.11 5.89 -0.62
C LEU A 11 -2.21 6.72 0.04
N ALA A 12 -3.36 6.98 -0.60
CA ALA A 12 -4.49 7.66 0.03
C ALA A 12 -5.29 6.71 0.91
N VAL A 13 -5.48 5.41 0.70
CA VAL A 13 -6.04 4.58 1.81
C VAL A 13 -5.03 4.51 2.98
N ALA A 14 -3.73 4.72 2.72
CA ALA A 14 -2.68 4.92 3.71
C ALA A 14 -2.53 6.38 4.24
N LEU A 15 -3.14 7.41 3.62
CA LEU A 15 -2.98 8.84 3.96
C LEU A 15 -4.28 9.71 3.91
N ALA A 16 -5.37 9.19 3.37
CA ALA A 16 -6.61 9.84 2.91
C ALA A 16 -7.65 8.83 2.33
N SER A 17 -8.23 7.94 3.15
CA SER A 17 -9.55 7.38 2.76
C SER A 17 -10.51 8.58 2.68
N PRO A 18 -11.32 8.74 1.62
CA PRO A 18 -12.21 9.89 1.46
C PRO A 18 -13.40 9.71 2.39
N ILE A 19 -13.27 10.15 3.63
CA ILE A 19 -14.38 10.28 4.57
C ILE A 19 -14.07 11.58 5.31
N ASP A 20 -15.01 12.52 5.27
CA ASP A 20 -15.11 13.78 6.02
C ASP A 20 -13.83 14.57 6.38
N SER A 21 -13.87 15.88 6.15
CA SER A 21 -12.82 16.87 6.47
C SER A 21 -12.18 16.80 7.87
N GLY A 22 -12.76 16.07 8.84
CA GLY A 22 -12.19 15.82 10.17
C GLY A 22 -11.17 14.67 10.28
N TYR A 23 -11.03 13.81 9.26
CA TYR A 23 -10.05 12.71 9.30
C TYR A 23 -8.66 13.13 8.79
N VAL A 24 -8.59 14.05 7.83
CA VAL A 24 -7.32 14.64 7.37
C VAL A 24 -6.62 15.36 8.52
N SER A 25 -7.34 16.13 9.33
CA SER A 25 -6.78 16.77 10.53
C SER A 25 -6.28 15.75 11.55
N THR A 26 -6.95 14.59 11.68
CA THR A 26 -6.51 13.52 12.58
C THR A 26 -5.22 12.86 12.07
N ILE A 27 -5.09 12.65 10.75
CA ILE A 27 -3.85 12.13 10.15
C ILE A 27 -2.72 13.16 10.27
N GLU A 28 -2.98 14.44 9.99
CA GLU A 28 -2.01 15.52 10.16
C GLU A 28 -1.57 15.67 11.61
N GLU A 29 -2.48 15.60 12.58
CA GLU A 29 -2.19 15.56 14.02
C GLU A 29 -1.37 14.32 14.40
N MET A 30 -1.67 13.17 13.79
CA MET A 30 -0.95 11.92 14.03
C MET A 30 0.47 11.96 13.50
N PHE A 31 0.76 12.68 12.41
CA PHE A 31 2.12 12.90 11.91
C PHE A 31 2.67 14.28 12.33
N ASN A 32 2.02 14.95 13.30
CA ASN A 32 2.48 16.23 13.80
C ASN A 32 3.73 16.03 14.67
N PRO A 33 4.88 16.64 14.31
CA PRO A 33 6.13 16.52 15.05
C PRO A 33 6.09 17.17 16.45
N GLU A 34 5.09 17.98 16.78
CA GLU A 34 5.05 18.73 18.05
C GLU A 34 5.10 17.83 19.31
N ASN A 35 4.59 16.59 19.22
CA ASN A 35 4.62 15.61 20.32
C ASN A 35 5.75 14.57 20.22
N GLU A 36 6.69 14.76 19.31
CA GLU A 36 7.73 13.76 19.01
C GLU A 36 8.99 13.95 19.86
N SER A 37 9.66 12.83 20.18
CA SER A 37 10.99 12.87 20.79
C SER A 37 11.98 13.62 19.89
N ALA A 38 13.08 14.13 20.46
CA ALA A 38 14.09 14.85 19.67
C ALA A 38 14.62 14.01 18.48
N VAL A 39 14.83 12.71 18.71
CA VAL A 39 15.24 11.76 17.66
C VAL A 39 14.19 11.68 16.55
N CYS A 40 12.91 11.59 16.91
CA CYS A 40 11.84 11.53 15.92
C CYS A 40 11.65 12.82 15.14
N LYS A 41 11.90 13.99 15.73
CA LYS A 41 11.89 15.25 15.00
C LYS A 41 12.99 15.29 13.93
N GLU A 42 14.22 14.89 14.29
CA GLU A 42 15.34 14.82 13.35
C GLU A 42 15.08 13.82 12.22
N GLU A 43 14.62 12.60 12.55
CA GLU A 43 14.25 11.60 11.54
C GLU A 43 13.13 12.12 10.62
N SER A 44 12.11 12.78 11.18
CA SER A 44 10.99 13.36 10.42
C SER A 44 11.43 14.48 9.47
N GLU A 45 12.37 15.33 9.89
CA GLU A 45 12.93 16.40 9.03
C GLU A 45 13.73 15.82 7.87
N LYS A 46 14.62 14.86 8.15
CA LYS A 46 15.37 14.14 7.12
C LYS A 46 14.43 13.41 6.16
N PHE A 47 13.42 12.73 6.70
CA PHE A 47 12.42 12.01 5.91
C PHE A 47 11.69 12.96 4.94
N LYS A 48 11.26 14.13 5.42
CA LYS A 48 10.60 15.14 4.56
C LYS A 48 11.49 15.60 3.41
N GLN A 49 12.79 15.82 3.65
CA GLN A 49 13.74 16.21 2.60
C GLN A 49 13.92 15.10 1.56
N CYS A 50 14.07 13.85 2.02
CA CYS A 50 14.27 12.71 1.12
C CYS A 50 13.05 12.39 0.24
N PHE A 51 11.84 12.73 0.69
CA PHE A 51 10.58 12.47 -0.01
C PHE A 51 10.00 13.72 -0.70
N GLU A 52 10.74 14.82 -0.78
CA GLU A 52 10.26 16.10 -1.33
C GLU A 52 9.88 15.98 -2.82
N VAL A 53 10.71 15.31 -3.63
CA VAL A 53 10.44 15.08 -5.06
C VAL A 53 9.11 14.36 -5.29
N LEU A 54 8.87 13.28 -4.53
CA LEU A 54 7.63 12.50 -4.60
C LEU A 54 6.40 13.34 -4.21
N LYS A 55 6.56 14.28 -3.27
CA LYS A 55 5.50 15.19 -2.85
C LYS A 55 5.16 16.20 -3.96
N GLU A 56 6.16 16.75 -4.64
CA GLU A 56 5.95 17.70 -5.73
C GLU A 56 5.25 17.05 -6.92
N GLU A 57 5.66 15.83 -7.30
CA GLU A 57 5.01 15.07 -8.36
C GLU A 57 3.56 14.70 -8.02
N ALA A 58 3.29 14.37 -6.75
CA ALA A 58 1.94 14.15 -6.26
C ALA A 58 1.01 15.36 -6.41
N GLN A 59 1.56 16.57 -6.42
CA GLN A 59 0.80 17.80 -6.58
C GLN A 59 0.57 18.19 -8.06
N GLN A 60 1.28 17.58 -9.00
CA GLN A 60 1.25 17.91 -10.43
C GLN A 60 0.29 17.03 -11.25
N TYR A 61 -0.42 16.08 -10.63
CA TYR A 61 -1.34 15.17 -11.34
C TYR A 61 -2.54 15.91 -11.95
N SER A 62 -2.62 15.92 -13.29
CA SER A 62 -3.74 16.56 -14.04
C SER A 62 -5.09 15.82 -13.94
N ASP A 63 -6.19 16.52 -14.19
CA ASP A 63 -7.58 16.09 -13.93
C ASP A 63 -8.06 14.82 -14.67
N GLU A 64 -7.40 14.40 -15.75
CA GLU A 64 -7.89 13.30 -16.61
C GLU A 64 -7.62 11.89 -16.05
N PRO A 65 -8.64 11.01 -15.86
CA PRO A 65 -8.43 9.63 -15.42
C PRO A 65 -7.77 8.75 -16.50
N ARG A 66 -6.53 8.29 -16.28
CA ARG A 66 -5.94 7.15 -17.00
C ARG A 66 -5.06 6.33 -16.08
N PHE A 67 -4.99 5.01 -16.28
CA PHE A 67 -3.96 4.19 -15.61
C PHE A 67 -2.55 4.73 -15.94
N PRO A 68 -1.62 4.68 -14.96
CA PRO A 68 -0.23 5.04 -15.20
C PRO A 68 0.39 4.09 -16.22
N THR A 69 1.31 4.60 -17.04
CA THR A 69 2.06 3.76 -17.97
C THR A 69 3.12 2.96 -17.20
N ARG A 70 3.65 1.93 -17.86
CA ARG A 70 4.74 1.12 -17.29
C ARG A 70 5.98 1.96 -16.99
N GLU A 71 6.30 2.92 -17.87
CA GLU A 71 7.42 3.84 -17.70
C GLU A 71 7.22 4.73 -16.47
N GLU A 72 6.01 5.28 -16.27
CA GLU A 72 5.69 6.08 -15.08
C GLU A 72 5.82 5.27 -13.79
N ILE A 73 5.32 4.03 -13.78
CA ILE A 73 5.47 3.14 -12.63
C ILE A 73 6.94 2.83 -12.34
N ASN A 74 7.72 2.52 -13.38
CA ASN A 74 9.14 2.22 -13.23
C ASN A 74 9.92 3.41 -12.68
N GLN A 75 9.60 4.62 -13.13
CA GLN A 75 10.18 5.85 -12.61
C GLN A 75 9.84 6.03 -11.11
N SER A 76 8.56 5.91 -10.75
CA SER A 76 8.14 6.02 -9.34
C SER A 76 8.79 4.98 -8.44
N ILE A 77 9.01 3.74 -8.91
CA ILE A 77 9.73 2.71 -8.14
C ILE A 77 11.17 3.16 -7.84
N VAL A 78 11.85 3.76 -8.81
CA VAL A 78 13.23 4.27 -8.64
C VAL A 78 13.25 5.41 -7.63
N GLU A 79 12.35 6.37 -7.75
CA GLU A 79 12.26 7.52 -6.84
C GLU A 79 11.94 7.09 -5.40
N ILE A 80 11.01 6.15 -5.21
CA ILE A 80 10.71 5.58 -3.88
C ILE A 80 11.95 4.94 -3.28
N ARG A 81 12.68 4.13 -4.05
CA ARG A 81 13.90 3.46 -3.56
C ARG A 81 14.98 4.46 -3.17
N GLN A 82 15.18 5.50 -3.98
CA GLN A 82 16.12 6.58 -3.67
C GLN A 82 15.71 7.37 -2.42
N ALA A 83 14.43 7.66 -2.25
CA ALA A 83 13.90 8.35 -1.07
C ALA A 83 14.06 7.52 0.21
N VAL A 84 13.77 6.21 0.15
CA VAL A 84 13.99 5.26 1.26
C VAL A 84 15.48 5.15 1.60
N GLU A 85 16.35 5.03 0.60
CA GLU A 85 17.80 4.98 0.80
C GLU A 85 18.34 6.28 1.44
N CYS A 86 17.86 7.44 0.97
CA CYS A 86 18.18 8.75 1.54
C CYS A 86 17.75 8.85 3.01
N ALA A 87 16.51 8.45 3.32
CA ALA A 87 15.97 8.50 4.68
C ALA A 87 16.80 7.60 5.62
N GLY A 88 17.27 6.46 5.13
CA GLY A 88 18.05 5.49 5.89
C GLY A 88 17.20 4.75 6.92
N GLU A 89 17.85 4.15 7.92
CA GLU A 89 17.14 3.47 8.98
C GLU A 89 16.43 4.46 9.90
N VAL A 90 15.11 4.26 10.09
CA VAL A 90 14.26 5.06 10.97
C VAL A 90 13.85 4.25 12.20
N THR A 91 13.88 4.87 13.36
CA THR A 91 13.50 4.24 14.63
C THR A 91 12.07 4.59 15.02
N CYS A 92 11.56 5.71 14.53
CA CYS A 92 10.23 6.21 14.87
C CYS A 92 9.13 5.40 14.18
N LYS A 93 8.18 4.92 14.97
CA LYS A 93 7.17 3.92 14.57
C LYS A 93 6.32 4.37 13.38
N LYS A 94 5.96 5.65 13.35
CA LYS A 94 5.24 6.28 12.22
C LYS A 94 6.06 6.28 10.94
N LEU A 95 7.36 6.60 11.02
CA LEU A 95 8.25 6.58 9.88
C LEU A 95 8.53 5.15 9.42
N LYS A 96 8.69 4.19 10.35
CA LYS A 96 8.77 2.75 10.02
C LYS A 96 7.54 2.28 9.24
N LEU A 97 6.35 2.70 9.66
CA LEU A 97 5.10 2.42 8.95
C LEU A 97 5.13 2.99 7.53
N THR A 98 5.52 4.26 7.36
CA THR A 98 5.62 4.88 6.03
C THR A 98 6.64 4.17 5.14
N VAL A 99 7.84 3.88 5.65
CA VAL A 99 8.89 3.16 4.91
C VAL A 99 8.38 1.77 4.50
N TYR A 100 7.80 1.00 5.43
CA TYR A 100 7.25 -0.31 5.13
C TYR A 100 6.19 -0.26 4.02
N ILE A 101 5.26 0.68 4.10
CA ILE A 101 4.19 0.88 3.11
C ILE A 101 4.78 1.20 1.73
N MET A 102 5.75 2.11 1.67
CA MET A 102 6.42 2.54 0.43
C MET A 102 7.20 1.40 -0.21
N GLU A 103 8.04 0.69 0.55
CA GLU A 103 8.83 -0.43 0.05
C GLU A 103 7.94 -1.58 -0.42
N THR A 104 6.88 -1.90 0.33
CA THR A 104 5.91 -2.93 -0.03
C THR A 104 5.18 -2.58 -1.33
N ALA A 105 4.75 -1.32 -1.48
CA ALA A 105 4.09 -0.86 -2.70
C ALA A 105 5.04 -0.84 -3.90
N ALA A 106 6.28 -0.40 -3.72
CA ALA A 106 7.30 -0.42 -4.78
C ALA A 106 7.61 -1.85 -5.23
N TYR A 107 7.75 -2.80 -4.30
CA TYR A 107 7.91 -4.21 -4.64
C TYR A 107 6.68 -4.76 -5.39
N ALA A 108 5.48 -4.48 -4.90
CA ALA A 108 4.25 -4.93 -5.55
C ALA A 108 4.17 -4.46 -7.01
N MET A 109 4.46 -3.18 -7.25
CA MET A 109 4.47 -2.61 -8.59
C MET A 109 5.61 -3.17 -9.45
N GLU A 110 6.80 -3.38 -8.90
CA GLU A 110 7.91 -4.03 -9.62
C GLU A 110 7.50 -5.41 -10.13
N GLN A 111 6.80 -6.20 -9.32
CA GLN A 111 6.35 -7.53 -9.72
C GLN A 111 5.19 -7.49 -10.72
N ILE A 112 4.17 -6.66 -10.47
CA ILE A 112 2.96 -6.57 -11.31
C ILE A 112 3.25 -5.91 -12.66
N PHE A 113 4.01 -4.81 -12.68
CA PHE A 113 4.34 -4.09 -13.92
C PHE A 113 5.67 -4.54 -14.55
N GLY A 114 6.42 -5.39 -13.86
CA GLY A 114 7.57 -6.12 -14.38
C GLY A 114 7.14 -7.37 -15.15
N GLU A 115 7.47 -8.54 -14.62
CA GLU A 115 7.17 -9.82 -15.27
C GLU A 115 5.67 -10.15 -15.21
N GLY A 116 4.93 -9.70 -14.19
CA GLY A 116 3.50 -9.98 -14.06
C GLY A 116 2.58 -9.20 -15.00
N TYR A 117 3.12 -8.32 -15.85
CA TYR A 117 2.32 -7.33 -16.58
C TYR A 117 1.32 -7.97 -17.55
N SER A 118 1.65 -9.12 -18.13
CA SER A 118 0.73 -9.83 -19.03
C SER A 118 -0.53 -10.35 -18.32
N CYS A 119 -0.51 -10.47 -16.99
CA CYS A 119 -1.66 -10.86 -16.19
C CYS A 119 -2.60 -9.68 -15.88
N LEU A 120 -2.25 -8.44 -16.25
CA LEU A 120 -3.12 -7.27 -16.10
C LEU A 120 -4.13 -7.19 -17.25
N ASP A 121 -5.19 -8.00 -17.18
CA ASP A 121 -6.39 -7.80 -17.98
C ASP A 121 -7.46 -7.11 -17.12
N GLU A 122 -7.87 -5.90 -17.52
CA GLU A 122 -8.78 -5.07 -16.71
C GLU A 122 -10.14 -5.73 -16.49
N GLN A 123 -10.67 -6.49 -17.46
CA GLN A 123 -11.97 -7.14 -17.34
C GLN A 123 -11.89 -8.34 -16.39
N ASN A 124 -10.87 -9.18 -16.56
CA ASN A 124 -10.63 -10.34 -15.71
C ASN A 124 -10.28 -9.93 -14.27
N LEU A 125 -9.52 -8.85 -14.09
CA LEU A 125 -9.18 -8.32 -12.77
C LEU A 125 -10.43 -7.83 -12.03
N LYS A 126 -11.32 -7.08 -12.70
CA LYS A 126 -12.58 -6.61 -12.10
C LYS A 126 -13.51 -7.76 -11.75
N ALA A 127 -13.71 -8.69 -12.67
CA ALA A 127 -14.57 -9.86 -12.45
C ALA A 127 -14.02 -10.77 -11.34
N GLY A 128 -12.72 -11.06 -11.40
CA GLY A 128 -12.00 -11.86 -10.40
C GLY A 128 -12.03 -11.22 -9.02
N LEU A 129 -11.87 -9.89 -8.91
CA LEU A 129 -11.94 -9.19 -7.63
C LEU A 129 -13.32 -9.33 -6.97
N VAL A 130 -14.41 -9.17 -7.74
CA VAL A 130 -15.77 -9.35 -7.21
C VAL A 130 -15.99 -10.79 -6.75
N PHE A 131 -15.61 -11.76 -7.59
CA PHE A 131 -15.77 -13.18 -7.26
C PHE A 131 -14.96 -13.58 -6.02
N CYS A 132 -13.68 -13.25 -6.00
CA CYS A 132 -12.76 -13.63 -4.93
C CYS A 132 -13.10 -12.96 -3.60
N PHE A 133 -13.60 -11.71 -3.64
CA PHE A 133 -14.11 -11.08 -2.43
C PHE A 133 -15.31 -11.85 -1.86
N GLN A 134 -16.25 -12.24 -2.72
CA GLN A 134 -17.42 -13.01 -2.29
C GLN A 134 -17.08 -14.43 -1.82
N SER A 135 -16.08 -15.08 -2.42
CA SER A 135 -15.68 -16.44 -2.05
C SER A 135 -14.87 -16.48 -0.76
N GLU A 136 -13.92 -15.56 -0.59
CA GLU A 136 -12.95 -15.59 0.51
C GLU A 136 -13.40 -14.78 1.73
N ALA A 137 -14.16 -13.71 1.53
CA ALA A 137 -14.62 -12.80 2.58
C ALA A 137 -16.14 -12.88 2.75
N ARG A 138 -16.61 -14.01 3.29
CA ARG A 138 -18.03 -14.22 3.61
C ARG A 138 -18.55 -13.06 4.45
N MET A 139 -19.65 -12.46 4.00
CA MET A 139 -20.24 -11.27 4.63
C MET A 139 -20.52 -11.45 6.12
N GLU A 140 -20.97 -12.64 6.52
CA GLU A 140 -21.26 -12.97 7.92
C GLU A 140 -20.01 -12.90 8.80
N GLU A 141 -18.86 -13.41 8.32
CA GLU A 141 -17.58 -13.38 9.04
C GLU A 141 -17.04 -11.96 9.13
N VAL A 142 -17.16 -11.19 8.04
CA VAL A 142 -16.72 -9.78 7.98
C VAL A 142 -17.58 -8.90 8.88
N GLN A 143 -18.90 -9.11 8.91
CA GLN A 143 -19.80 -8.36 9.77
C GLN A 143 -19.58 -8.66 11.25
N ALA A 144 -19.31 -9.92 11.59
CA ALA A 144 -19.07 -10.34 12.97
C ALA A 144 -17.70 -9.89 13.51
N GLY A 145 -16.64 -9.94 12.68
CA GLY A 145 -15.26 -9.62 13.09
C GLY A 145 -14.73 -8.26 12.62
N GLY A 146 -15.54 -7.48 11.92
CA GLY A 146 -15.20 -6.12 11.49
C GLY A 146 -13.99 -6.04 10.56
N ILE A 147 -13.23 -4.94 10.70
CA ILE A 147 -12.07 -4.65 9.82
C ILE A 147 -10.95 -5.69 10.02
N GLU A 148 -10.76 -6.22 11.22
CA GLU A 148 -9.73 -7.25 11.44
C GLU A 148 -10.04 -8.54 10.69
N ALA A 149 -11.30 -8.98 10.70
CA ALA A 149 -11.73 -10.12 9.91
C ALA A 149 -11.53 -9.86 8.42
N LEU A 150 -11.91 -8.69 7.92
CA LEU A 150 -11.69 -8.34 6.51
C LEU A 150 -10.20 -8.30 6.14
N ALA A 151 -9.37 -7.67 6.97
CA ALA A 151 -7.93 -7.55 6.76
C ALA A 151 -7.26 -8.94 6.67
N SER A 152 -7.71 -9.90 7.50
CA SER A 152 -7.22 -11.28 7.46
C SER A 152 -7.52 -12.02 6.15
N LYS A 153 -8.50 -11.56 5.36
CA LYS A 153 -8.88 -12.15 4.06
C LYS A 153 -8.12 -11.58 2.88
N MET A 154 -7.32 -10.53 3.05
CA MET A 154 -6.61 -9.88 1.93
C MET A 154 -5.69 -10.84 1.18
N LYS A 155 -4.92 -11.66 1.90
CA LYS A 155 -4.03 -12.66 1.27
C LYS A 155 -4.79 -13.78 0.54
N PRO A 156 -5.81 -14.42 1.14
CA PRO A 156 -6.71 -15.32 0.42
C PRO A 156 -7.31 -14.71 -0.86
N ILE A 157 -7.81 -13.47 -0.78
CA ILE A 157 -8.37 -12.75 -1.94
C ILE A 157 -7.30 -12.56 -3.02
N ALA A 158 -6.09 -12.10 -2.66
CA ALA A 158 -4.99 -11.93 -3.61
C ALA A 158 -4.59 -13.23 -4.31
N LYS A 159 -4.53 -14.35 -3.56
CA LYS A 159 -4.29 -15.68 -4.13
C LYS A 159 -5.38 -16.05 -5.14
N CYS A 160 -6.65 -15.86 -4.77
CA CYS A 160 -7.78 -16.14 -5.66
C CYS A 160 -7.74 -15.28 -6.94
N ILE A 161 -7.51 -13.96 -6.82
CA ILE A 161 -7.43 -13.04 -7.97
C ILE A 161 -6.33 -13.48 -8.92
N THR A 162 -5.17 -13.90 -8.38
CA THR A 162 -4.06 -14.39 -9.20
C THR A 162 -4.41 -15.69 -9.94
N GLY A 163 -5.12 -16.61 -9.27
CA GLY A 163 -5.60 -17.84 -9.88
C GLY A 163 -6.57 -17.58 -11.05
N TRP A 164 -7.32 -16.48 -11.00
CA TRP A 164 -8.26 -16.04 -12.04
C TRP A 164 -7.60 -15.40 -13.27
N GLN A 165 -6.34 -14.96 -13.19
CA GLN A 165 -5.69 -14.34 -14.35
C GLN A 165 -5.33 -15.39 -15.40
N ASP A 166 -5.58 -15.08 -16.67
CA ASP A 166 -5.22 -15.94 -17.80
C ASP A 166 -3.90 -15.47 -18.41
N CYS A 167 -2.80 -16.00 -17.86
CA CYS A 167 -1.44 -15.69 -18.27
C CYS A 167 -0.52 -16.90 -17.99
N GLU A 168 0.66 -16.89 -18.61
CA GLU A 168 1.69 -17.92 -18.44
C GLU A 168 2.15 -18.06 -16.97
N THR A 169 2.63 -19.25 -16.60
CA THR A 169 2.95 -19.59 -15.20
C THR A 169 4.00 -18.67 -14.58
N LYS A 170 5.00 -18.25 -15.37
CA LYS A 170 6.07 -17.38 -14.88
C LYS A 170 5.52 -16.01 -14.47
N GLU A 171 4.72 -15.42 -15.35
CA GLU A 171 4.08 -14.13 -15.18
C GLU A 171 3.03 -14.18 -14.08
N LYS A 172 2.28 -15.29 -13.99
CA LYS A 172 1.32 -15.53 -12.90
C LYS A 172 2.01 -15.59 -11.53
N ASN A 173 3.18 -16.22 -11.42
CA ASN A 173 3.96 -16.23 -10.19
C ASN A 173 4.50 -14.83 -9.83
N ALA A 174 4.98 -14.06 -10.80
CA ALA A 174 5.37 -12.67 -10.55
C ALA A 174 4.17 -11.83 -10.08
N PHE A 175 3.03 -11.94 -10.78
CA PHE A 175 1.78 -11.29 -10.38
C PHE A 175 1.35 -11.71 -8.97
N TYR A 176 1.46 -13.00 -8.62
CA TYR A 176 1.13 -13.51 -7.29
C TYR A 176 1.96 -12.84 -6.19
N LYS A 177 3.28 -12.75 -6.39
CA LYS A 177 4.18 -12.07 -5.45
C LYS A 177 3.78 -10.62 -5.24
N GLY A 178 3.47 -9.91 -6.32
CA GLY A 178 3.01 -8.53 -6.24
C GLY A 178 1.63 -8.38 -5.58
N ALA A 179 0.69 -9.28 -5.90
CA ALA A 179 -0.64 -9.30 -5.30
C ALA A 179 -0.60 -9.60 -3.80
N MET A 180 0.31 -10.48 -3.36
CA MET A 180 0.53 -10.78 -1.95
C MET A 180 1.14 -9.58 -1.20
N ALA A 181 2.04 -8.84 -1.84
CA ALA A 181 2.54 -7.58 -1.29
C ALA A 181 1.44 -6.51 -1.22
N LEU A 182 0.57 -6.39 -2.22
CA LEU A 182 -0.62 -5.52 -2.15
C LEU A 182 -1.60 -5.96 -1.06
N ALA A 183 -1.72 -7.26 -0.78
CA ALA A 183 -2.52 -7.75 0.33
C ALA A 183 -1.96 -7.35 1.69
N ASP A 184 -0.64 -7.46 1.88
CA ASP A 184 0.04 -6.97 3.09
C ASP A 184 -0.10 -5.46 3.24
N PHE A 185 0.03 -4.72 2.14
CA PHE A 185 -0.25 -3.29 2.10
C PHE A 185 -1.68 -3.01 2.56
N ALA A 186 -2.68 -3.66 1.95
CA ALA A 186 -4.09 -3.43 2.23
C ALA A 186 -4.45 -3.77 3.68
N GLU A 187 -3.90 -4.86 4.23
CA GLU A 187 -4.06 -5.23 5.63
C GLU A 187 -3.58 -4.12 6.57
N VAL A 188 -2.37 -3.60 6.34
CA VAL A 188 -1.79 -2.51 7.13
C VAL A 188 -2.61 -1.24 6.98
N ALA A 189 -2.94 -0.85 5.74
CA ALA A 189 -3.69 0.36 5.46
C ALA A 189 -5.10 0.33 6.07
N MET A 190 -5.79 -0.81 6.04
CA MET A 190 -7.09 -0.99 6.70
C MET A 190 -6.98 -0.83 8.23
N LYS A 191 -5.95 -1.40 8.86
CA LYS A 191 -5.72 -1.27 10.30
C LYS A 191 -5.40 0.16 10.71
N VAL A 192 -4.59 0.87 9.91
CA VAL A 192 -4.29 2.29 10.09
C VAL A 192 -5.57 3.12 9.96
N ALA A 193 -6.32 2.94 8.87
CA ALA A 193 -7.57 3.66 8.64
C ALA A 193 -8.60 3.42 9.76
N HIS A 194 -8.71 2.19 10.25
CA HIS A 194 -9.57 1.87 11.38
C HIS A 194 -9.12 2.53 12.68
N GLY A 195 -7.81 2.51 12.98
CA GLY A 195 -7.25 3.16 14.15
C GLY A 195 -7.47 4.67 14.14
N VAL A 196 -7.27 5.31 12.97
CA VAL A 196 -7.60 6.73 12.75
C VAL A 196 -9.10 6.97 12.98
N GLN A 197 -9.96 6.15 12.38
CA GLN A 197 -11.41 6.30 12.47
C GLN A 197 -11.96 6.20 13.88
N THR A 198 -11.37 5.30 14.68
CA THR A 198 -11.80 5.00 16.05
C THR A 198 -10.99 5.75 17.11
N LYS A 199 -10.01 6.57 16.71
CA LYS A 199 -9.00 7.20 17.58
C LYS A 199 -8.21 6.20 18.44
N GLN A 200 -8.08 4.97 17.97
CA GLN A 200 -7.31 3.90 18.60
C GLN A 200 -5.98 3.73 17.86
N LEU A 201 -4.98 4.52 18.25
CA LEU A 201 -3.70 4.62 17.54
C LEU A 201 -2.68 3.54 17.91
N GLY A 202 -3.04 2.63 18.83
CA GLY A 202 -2.12 1.62 19.36
C GLY A 202 -1.44 0.77 18.29
N TYR A 203 -2.11 0.50 17.15
CA TYR A 203 -1.48 -0.21 16.03
C TYR A 203 -0.29 0.54 15.43
N ILE A 204 -0.39 1.86 15.30
CA ILE A 204 0.66 2.72 14.72
C ILE A 204 1.77 2.95 15.73
N GLU A 205 1.42 3.16 16.99
CA GLU A 205 2.37 3.36 18.09
C GLU A 205 3.23 2.12 18.37
N THR A 206 2.72 0.93 18.05
CA THR A 206 3.43 -0.35 18.23
C THR A 206 4.02 -0.92 16.94
N PHE A 207 3.85 -0.24 15.80
CA PHE A 207 4.29 -0.75 14.50
C PHE A 207 5.81 -0.89 14.42
N ASP A 208 6.32 -2.10 14.17
CA ASP A 208 7.75 -2.37 14.10
C ASP A 208 8.17 -3.27 12.94
N LYS A 209 7.29 -3.48 11.96
CA LYS A 209 7.64 -4.29 10.78
C LYS A 209 8.66 -3.56 9.92
N LYS A 210 9.57 -4.33 9.32
CA LYS A 210 10.48 -3.90 8.26
C LYS A 210 10.13 -4.67 7.00
N PHE A 211 10.17 -4.01 5.85
CA PHE A 211 9.99 -4.72 4.58
C PHE A 211 11.14 -5.71 4.38
N ASN A 212 10.80 -6.92 3.94
CA ASN A 212 11.77 -7.94 3.57
C ASN A 212 11.33 -8.58 2.26
N ARG A 213 12.10 -8.35 1.21
CA ARG A 213 11.85 -8.90 -0.13
C ARG A 213 11.72 -10.43 -0.13
N ALA A 214 12.50 -11.10 0.71
CA ALA A 214 12.52 -12.57 0.80
C ALA A 214 11.20 -13.17 1.30
N ASP A 215 10.38 -12.39 2.01
CA ASP A 215 9.04 -12.82 2.46
C ASP A 215 8.11 -13.07 1.25
N PHE A 216 8.41 -12.45 0.11
CA PHE A 216 7.63 -12.56 -1.13
C PHE A 216 8.36 -13.33 -2.23
N ASP A 217 9.68 -13.19 -2.36
CA ASP A 217 10.43 -13.81 -3.47
C ASP A 217 10.29 -15.33 -3.52
N ASN A 218 10.08 -15.97 -2.36
CA ASN A 218 9.92 -17.42 -2.21
C ASN A 218 8.49 -17.94 -2.40
N LEU A 219 7.53 -17.05 -2.71
CA LEU A 219 6.15 -17.45 -2.94
C LEU A 219 5.97 -18.04 -4.33
N GLU A 220 5.28 -19.18 -4.39
CA GLU A 220 4.81 -19.84 -5.61
C GLU A 220 3.31 -20.13 -5.45
N LEU A 221 2.55 -20.03 -6.55
CA LEU A 221 1.09 -20.17 -6.53
C LEU A 221 0.62 -21.60 -6.20
#